data_AF-A0AAV5E845-F1
#
_entry.id   AF-A0AAV5E845-F1
#
_cell.length_a   1.000
_cell.length_b   1.000
_cell.length_c   1.000
_cell.angle_alpha   90.00
_cell.angle_beta   90.00
_cell.angle_gamma   90.00
#
_symmetry.space_group_name_H-M   'P 1'
#
loop_
_entity.id
_entity.type
_entity.pdbx_description
1 polymer ?
#
loop_
_entity_poly.entity_id
_entity_poly.type
_entity_poly.pdbx_seq_one_letter_code
_entity_poly.pdbx_strand_id
1 'polypeptide(L)'
;MIVVQKQTHFSHAAYAASAAGLLVLLFLPLVVVVRQEYRILKELEETLRDREPPTMVEPTTIDDENAEDPPASSSSSCLGSCLKKMFTPPARGEDYTILQALVSIDMLLLFLATICGAGATLTAIDNMGQIGQSLGYPSNTINTFVSLISIWNYAGRVASGFASEVLLSRYRFPRPLMVTMVLLLSCVGHLLIAFGVPQSLYVASMLTGFCFGALWPLVYAIISEIFGLKYYSTLYNFGTAASPIGAYLLNVLVAGHLYDVQAAKQHGGTLAGGDKTCIGVDCFNKSFIIITGATMVGVLVSLVLVWRTRSFYKGDIYARFRNNADANEDRLIHTSSNDSVIIPKAEEESTGDDDTCQQGPKRRGGAHVHAA
;
A
#
# COMPACT_ATOMS: atom_id res chain seq x y z
N MET A 1 -7.79 -5.98 -27.11
CA MET A 1 -8.80 -5.83 -28.19
C MET A 1 -8.38 -4.85 -29.28
N ILE A 2 -7.97 -3.63 -28.94
CA ILE A 2 -7.69 -2.54 -29.92
C ILE A 2 -6.68 -2.93 -31.02
N VAL A 3 -5.62 -3.66 -30.66
CA VAL A 3 -4.58 -4.08 -31.62
C VAL A 3 -5.10 -5.14 -32.62
N VAL A 4 -5.91 -6.09 -32.16
CA VAL A 4 -6.45 -7.19 -33.00
C VAL A 4 -7.63 -6.71 -33.85
N GLN A 5 -8.45 -5.81 -33.33
CA GLN A 5 -9.61 -5.21 -34.03
C GLN A 5 -9.22 -4.44 -35.29
N LYS A 6 -7.96 -3.99 -35.43
CA LYS A 6 -7.45 -3.38 -36.66
C LYS A 6 -7.00 -4.38 -37.72
N GLN A 7 -6.83 -5.65 -37.36
CA GLN A 7 -6.40 -6.71 -38.28
C GLN A 7 -7.54 -7.63 -38.69
N THR A 8 -8.64 -7.69 -37.91
CA THR A 8 -9.81 -8.53 -38.20
C THR A 8 -11.13 -7.83 -37.89
N HIS A 9 -12.14 -8.00 -38.75
CA HIS A 9 -13.48 -7.47 -38.52
C HIS A 9 -14.21 -8.37 -37.50
N PHE A 10 -14.44 -7.87 -36.29
CA PHE A 10 -15.10 -8.62 -35.24
C PHE A 10 -16.61 -8.71 -35.52
N SER A 11 -17.18 -9.91 -35.37
CA SER A 11 -18.63 -10.11 -35.39
C SER A 11 -19.25 -9.62 -34.07
N HIS A 12 -20.55 -9.30 -34.08
CA HIS A 12 -21.28 -8.93 -32.86
C HIS A 12 -21.14 -9.99 -31.75
N ALA A 13 -21.11 -11.27 -32.12
CA ALA A 13 -20.88 -12.38 -31.20
C ALA A 13 -19.48 -12.34 -30.57
N ALA A 14 -18.44 -11.97 -31.34
CA ALA A 14 -17.09 -11.85 -30.81
C ALA A 14 -16.96 -10.66 -29.83
N TYR A 15 -17.65 -9.54 -30.10
CA TYR A 15 -17.77 -8.45 -29.12
C TYR A 15 -18.48 -8.91 -27.84
N ALA A 16 -19.63 -9.58 -27.97
CA ALA A 16 -20.38 -10.09 -26.82
C ALA A 16 -19.54 -11.08 -25.98
N ALA A 17 -18.84 -12.02 -26.64
CA ALA A 17 -17.96 -12.97 -25.97
C ALA A 17 -16.79 -12.28 -25.25
N SER A 18 -16.16 -11.30 -25.90
CA SER A 18 -15.07 -10.53 -25.28
C SER A 18 -15.54 -9.70 -24.08
N ALA A 19 -16.71 -9.07 -24.18
CA ALA A 19 -17.33 -8.31 -23.10
C ALA A 19 -17.70 -9.23 -21.93
N ALA A 20 -18.30 -10.40 -22.21
CA ALA A 20 -18.60 -11.40 -21.19
C ALA A 20 -17.33 -11.89 -20.48
N GLY A 21 -16.25 -12.19 -21.23
CA GLY A 21 -14.96 -12.56 -20.65
C GLY A 21 -14.36 -11.46 -19.76
N LEU A 22 -14.44 -10.20 -20.18
CA LEU A 22 -13.98 -9.06 -19.37
C LEU A 22 -14.83 -8.87 -18.11
N LEU A 23 -16.15 -9.05 -18.19
CA LEU A 23 -17.03 -9.00 -17.02
C LEU A 23 -16.70 -10.11 -16.02
N VAL A 24 -16.48 -11.34 -16.49
CA VAL A 24 -16.06 -12.45 -15.63
C VAL A 24 -14.74 -12.13 -14.93
N LEU A 25 -13.73 -11.66 -15.66
CA LEU A 25 -12.45 -11.25 -15.06
C LEU A 25 -12.59 -10.09 -14.06
N LEU A 26 -13.52 -9.17 -14.32
CA LEU A 26 -13.78 -8.02 -13.45
C LEU A 26 -14.52 -8.41 -12.16
N PHE A 27 -15.44 -9.37 -12.21
CA PHE A 27 -16.17 -9.86 -11.03
C PHE A 27 -15.43 -10.98 -10.27
N LEU A 28 -14.43 -11.62 -10.87
CA LEU A 28 -13.68 -12.71 -10.23
C LEU A 28 -13.04 -12.29 -8.89
N PRO A 29 -12.40 -11.12 -8.74
CA PRO A 29 -11.92 -10.65 -7.43
C PRO A 29 -13.03 -10.48 -6.39
N LEU A 30 -14.23 -10.04 -6.79
CA LEU A 30 -15.37 -9.90 -5.86
C LEU A 30 -15.80 -11.27 -5.33
N VAL A 31 -15.83 -12.29 -6.19
CA VAL A 31 -16.13 -13.67 -5.78
C VAL A 31 -15.11 -14.18 -4.76
N VAL A 32 -13.82 -13.88 -4.97
CA VAL A 32 -12.76 -14.25 -4.03
C VAL A 32 -12.96 -13.56 -2.67
N VAL A 33 -13.22 -12.25 -2.66
CA VAL A 33 -13.47 -11.48 -1.43
C VAL A 33 -14.70 -12.00 -0.69
N VAL A 34 -15.82 -12.18 -1.38
CA VAL A 34 -17.06 -12.70 -0.79
C VAL A 34 -16.82 -14.08 -0.20
N ARG A 35 -16.14 -14.98 -0.92
CA ARG A 35 -15.79 -16.30 -0.41
C ARG A 35 -14.90 -16.24 0.82
N GLN A 36 -13.99 -15.28 0.90
CA GLN A 36 -13.08 -15.12 2.03
C GLN A 36 -13.79 -14.55 3.26
N GLU A 37 -14.65 -13.53 3.09
CA GLU A 37 -15.52 -13.01 4.16
C GLU A 37 -16.47 -14.09 4.70
N TYR A 38 -17.10 -14.88 3.82
CA TYR A 38 -17.92 -16.02 4.24
C TYR A 38 -17.12 -17.05 5.05
N ARG A 39 -15.85 -17.31 4.70
CA ARG A 39 -15.00 -18.20 5.48
C ARG A 39 -14.69 -17.63 6.86
N ILE A 40 -14.35 -16.35 6.95
CA ILE A 40 -14.06 -15.67 8.22
C ILE A 40 -15.29 -15.66 9.13
N LEU A 41 -16.48 -15.36 8.58
CA LEU A 41 -17.73 -15.40 9.32
C LEU A 41 -18.05 -16.79 9.85
N LYS A 42 -17.82 -17.82 9.02
CA LYS A 42 -18.04 -19.20 9.43
C LYS A 42 -17.07 -19.62 10.54
N GLU A 43 -15.79 -19.29 10.43
CA GLU A 43 -14.78 -19.55 11.46
C GLU A 43 -15.14 -18.81 12.77
N LEU A 44 -15.63 -17.56 12.68
CA LEU A 44 -16.11 -16.80 13.84
C LEU A 44 -17.33 -17.45 14.50
N GLU A 45 -18.31 -17.91 13.71
CA GLU A 45 -19.51 -18.57 14.20
C GLU A 45 -19.19 -19.92 14.87
N GLU A 46 -18.24 -20.69 14.32
CA GLU A 46 -17.72 -21.91 14.96
C GLU A 46 -17.01 -21.57 16.28
N THR A 47 -16.16 -20.54 16.32
CA THR A 47 -15.47 -20.10 17.55
C THR A 47 -16.44 -19.61 18.64
N LEU A 48 -17.53 -18.94 18.25
CA LEU A 48 -18.57 -18.49 19.17
C LEU A 48 -19.47 -19.64 19.65
N ARG A 49 -19.66 -20.67 18.83
CA ARG A 49 -20.43 -21.87 19.20
C ARG A 49 -19.68 -22.75 20.20
N ASP A 50 -18.35 -22.76 20.15
CA ASP A 50 -17.50 -23.47 21.13
C ASP A 50 -17.33 -22.71 22.46
N ARG A 51 -17.76 -21.44 22.56
CA ARG A 51 -17.89 -20.72 23.84
C ARG A 51 -19.25 -21.01 24.48
N GLU A 52 -19.26 -21.73 25.60
CA GLU A 52 -20.46 -21.81 26.46
C GLU A 52 -20.90 -20.40 26.92
N PRO A 53 -22.21 -20.16 27.13
CA PRO A 53 -22.71 -18.87 27.56
C PRO A 53 -22.16 -18.50 28.95
N PRO A 54 -21.81 -17.23 29.21
CA PRO A 54 -21.34 -16.81 30.52
C PRO A 54 -22.45 -17.01 31.55
N THR A 55 -22.16 -17.79 32.59
CA THR A 55 -22.96 -17.82 33.81
C THR A 55 -22.95 -16.42 34.41
N MET A 56 -24.09 -15.72 34.35
CA MET A 56 -24.26 -14.41 34.98
C MET A 56 -24.04 -14.54 36.49
N VAL A 57 -22.91 -14.03 36.98
CA VAL A 57 -22.76 -13.70 38.40
C VAL A 57 -23.18 -12.24 38.57
N GLU A 58 -24.27 -12.08 39.29
CA GLU A 58 -24.90 -10.82 39.69
C GLU A 58 -23.90 -9.90 40.41
N PRO A 59 -23.73 -8.63 39.98
CA PRO A 59 -22.92 -7.69 40.75
C PRO A 59 -23.72 -7.26 41.97
N THR A 60 -23.24 -7.64 43.15
CA THR A 60 -23.74 -7.11 44.42
C THR A 60 -23.45 -5.61 44.48
N THR A 61 -24.51 -4.83 44.65
CA THR A 61 -24.51 -3.39 44.89
C THR A 61 -23.76 -3.05 46.17
N ILE A 62 -22.78 -2.14 46.08
CA ILE A 62 -22.33 -1.33 47.21
C ILE A 62 -22.62 0.12 46.82
N ASP A 63 -23.54 0.73 47.58
CA ASP A 63 -24.03 2.09 47.43
C ASP A 63 -23.04 3.14 48.00
N ASP A 64 -23.23 4.35 47.44
CA ASP A 64 -23.04 5.68 48.00
C ASP A 64 -21.66 6.38 47.98
N GLU A 65 -21.59 7.31 47.01
CA GLU A 65 -21.57 8.77 47.23
C GLU A 65 -20.38 9.36 48.01
N ASN A 66 -19.51 10.08 47.28
CA ASN A 66 -19.20 11.47 47.59
C ASN A 66 -18.57 12.18 46.38
N ALA A 67 -19.20 13.29 46.01
CA ALA A 67 -18.74 14.26 45.03
C ALA A 67 -17.62 15.14 45.61
N GLU A 68 -16.63 15.48 44.77
CA GLU A 68 -15.95 16.78 44.80
C GLU A 68 -15.15 16.98 43.50
N ASP A 69 -15.69 17.81 42.61
CA ASP A 69 -14.96 18.40 41.48
C ASP A 69 -14.03 19.51 41.97
N PRO A 70 -12.80 19.63 41.44
CA PRO A 70 -12.11 20.91 41.35
C PRO A 70 -11.92 21.37 39.89
N PRO A 71 -11.71 22.68 39.68
CA PRO A 71 -12.35 23.39 38.59
C PRO A 71 -11.62 23.29 37.26
N ALA A 72 -12.42 23.39 36.21
CA ALA A 72 -12.02 23.72 34.86
C ALA A 72 -11.07 24.95 34.84
N SER A 73 -9.80 24.73 34.54
CA SER A 73 -8.92 25.78 34.02
C SER A 73 -7.80 25.21 33.14
N SER A 74 -7.59 25.88 32.00
CA SER A 74 -6.56 25.68 30.96
C SER A 74 -6.93 24.86 29.72
N SER A 75 -7.92 25.34 28.97
CA SER A 75 -8.12 24.99 27.54
C SER A 75 -6.93 25.35 26.63
N SER A 76 -5.86 25.99 27.14
CA SER A 76 -4.60 26.23 26.41
C SER A 76 -3.60 25.07 26.48
N SER A 77 -3.71 24.15 27.45
CA SER A 77 -2.78 23.02 27.63
C SER A 77 -3.15 21.80 26.77
N CYS A 78 -4.44 21.62 26.46
CA CYS A 78 -4.93 20.49 25.69
C CYS A 78 -4.52 20.57 24.21
N LEU A 79 -4.52 21.78 23.63
CA LEU A 79 -4.07 22.01 22.26
C LEU A 79 -2.55 21.79 22.12
N GLY A 80 -1.76 22.24 23.11
CA GLY A 80 -0.33 21.99 23.17
C GLY A 80 0.02 20.50 23.37
N SER A 81 -0.73 19.77 24.20
CA SER A 81 -0.56 18.33 24.42
C SER A 81 -0.99 17.51 23.20
N CYS A 82 -2.09 17.90 22.53
CA CYS A 82 -2.55 17.30 21.28
C CYS A 82 -1.53 17.51 20.15
N LEU A 83 -1.03 18.74 19.97
CA LEU A 83 0.04 19.05 19.01
C LEU A 83 1.32 18.27 19.33
N LYS A 84 1.72 18.19 20.61
CA LYS A 84 2.91 17.43 21.00
C LYS A 84 2.77 15.94 20.69
N LYS A 85 1.58 15.35 20.92
CA LYS A 85 1.28 13.96 20.52
C LYS A 85 1.28 13.76 19.00
N MET A 86 0.86 14.75 18.22
CA MET A 86 0.94 14.70 16.74
C MET A 86 2.38 14.68 16.21
N PHE A 87 3.30 15.40 16.85
CA PHE A 87 4.70 15.49 16.41
C PHE A 87 5.64 14.42 17.01
N THR A 88 5.14 13.54 17.88
CA THR A 88 5.85 12.35 18.34
C THR A 88 5.39 11.12 17.55
N PRO A 89 6.10 10.73 16.49
CA PRO A 89 5.74 9.55 15.70
C PRO A 89 5.98 8.25 16.52
N PRO A 90 5.08 7.27 16.43
CA PRO A 90 5.32 5.91 16.93
C PRO A 90 6.52 5.24 16.24
N ALA A 91 6.96 4.08 16.77
CA ALA A 91 7.97 3.30 16.06
C ALA A 91 7.43 2.89 14.68
N ARG A 92 8.31 2.84 13.67
CA ARG A 92 7.90 2.43 12.31
C ARG A 92 7.30 1.04 12.35
N GLY A 93 6.18 0.87 11.65
CA GLY A 93 5.38 -0.35 11.68
C GLY A 93 4.28 -0.34 12.72
N GLU A 94 4.37 0.44 13.80
CA GLU A 94 3.23 0.61 14.72
C GLU A 94 2.06 1.34 14.05
N ASP A 95 0.87 1.24 14.62
CA ASP A 95 -0.29 1.95 14.06
C ASP A 95 -0.19 3.45 14.36
N TYR A 96 0.02 4.24 13.30
CA TYR A 96 0.00 5.69 13.39
C TYR A 96 -1.44 6.18 13.49
N THR A 97 -1.67 7.24 14.27
CA THR A 97 -2.89 8.03 14.09
C THR A 97 -2.85 8.79 12.76
N ILE A 98 -4.02 9.14 12.22
CA ILE A 98 -4.12 9.83 10.92
C ILE A 98 -3.26 11.10 10.90
N LEU A 99 -3.40 11.97 11.90
CA LEU A 99 -2.68 13.24 11.96
C LEU A 99 -1.15 13.05 12.12
N GLN A 100 -0.72 12.06 12.92
CA GLN A 100 0.71 11.73 13.05
C GLN A 100 1.29 11.24 11.72
N ALA A 101 0.56 10.40 10.98
CA ALA A 101 1.02 9.90 9.70
C ALA A 101 1.10 11.01 8.65
N LEU A 102 0.09 11.90 8.57
CA LEU A 102 0.07 12.99 7.58
C LEU A 102 1.24 13.98 7.75
N VAL A 103 1.66 14.24 8.99
CA VAL A 103 2.76 15.18 9.29
C VAL A 103 4.10 14.45 9.43
N SER A 104 4.12 13.12 9.35
CA SER A 104 5.34 12.34 9.40
C SER A 104 6.23 12.65 8.19
N ILE A 105 7.52 12.85 8.46
CA ILE A 105 8.54 13.06 7.42
C ILE A 105 8.51 11.93 6.39
N ASP A 106 8.30 10.68 6.83
CA ASP A 106 8.31 9.54 5.93
C ASP A 106 7.12 9.56 4.95
N MET A 107 5.96 10.05 5.41
CA MET A 107 4.77 10.21 4.56
C MET A 107 4.98 11.36 3.57
N LEU A 108 5.50 12.49 4.04
CA LEU A 108 5.76 13.66 3.17
C LEU A 108 6.80 13.34 2.09
N LEU A 109 7.85 12.61 2.43
CA LEU A 109 8.85 12.15 1.45
C LEU A 109 8.22 11.19 0.43
N LEU A 110 7.42 10.22 0.88
CA LEU A 110 6.72 9.29 -0.01
C LEU A 110 5.72 10.04 -0.91
N PHE A 111 4.96 10.98 -0.36
CA PHE A 111 4.00 11.81 -1.06
C PHE A 111 4.69 12.66 -2.14
N LEU A 112 5.79 13.34 -1.80
CA LEU A 112 6.56 14.15 -2.74
C LEU A 112 7.20 13.30 -3.85
N ALA A 113 7.80 12.16 -3.50
CA ALA A 113 8.33 11.22 -4.50
C ALA A 113 7.22 10.71 -5.43
N THR A 114 6.02 10.48 -4.90
CA THR A 114 4.85 10.04 -5.68
C THR A 114 4.33 11.16 -6.59
N ILE A 115 4.27 12.42 -6.14
CA ILE A 115 3.93 13.58 -7.00
C ILE A 115 4.87 13.61 -8.20
N CYS A 116 6.18 13.53 -7.97
CA CYS A 116 7.18 13.57 -9.02
C CYS A 116 7.07 12.36 -9.96
N GLY A 117 6.98 11.13 -9.44
CA GLY A 117 6.97 9.91 -10.24
C GLY A 117 5.66 9.64 -10.96
N ALA A 118 4.54 9.62 -10.21
CA ALA A 118 3.21 9.39 -10.75
C ALA A 118 2.79 10.54 -11.67
N GLY A 119 3.03 11.79 -11.26
CA GLY A 119 2.70 12.96 -12.09
C GLY A 119 3.46 12.97 -13.42
N ALA A 120 4.75 12.64 -13.41
CA ALA A 120 5.58 12.61 -14.61
C ALA A 120 5.12 11.52 -15.60
N THR A 121 4.93 10.30 -15.11
CA THR A 121 4.48 9.18 -15.93
C THR A 121 3.04 9.37 -16.42
N LEU A 122 2.14 9.92 -15.58
CA LEU A 122 0.77 10.23 -15.97
C LEU A 122 0.71 11.33 -17.03
N THR A 123 1.57 12.35 -16.95
CA THR A 123 1.71 13.37 -18.00
C THR A 123 2.05 12.74 -19.35
N ALA A 124 2.93 11.74 -19.36
CA ALA A 124 3.28 11.01 -20.59
C ALA A 124 2.13 10.16 -21.13
N ILE A 125 1.36 9.53 -20.24
CA ILE A 125 0.19 8.72 -20.62
C ILE A 125 -0.89 9.61 -21.23
N ASP A 126 -1.27 10.69 -20.54
CA ASP A 126 -2.36 11.59 -20.95
C ASP A 126 -2.09 12.29 -22.29
N ASN A 127 -0.81 12.57 -22.57
CA ASN A 127 -0.40 13.24 -23.80
C ASN A 127 0.11 12.28 -24.89
N MET A 128 0.09 10.96 -24.68
CA MET A 128 0.69 10.02 -25.63
C MET A 128 0.14 10.16 -27.06
N GLY A 129 -1.16 10.47 -27.18
CA GLY A 129 -1.78 10.78 -28.46
C GLY A 129 -1.17 11.99 -29.16
N GLN A 130 -1.03 13.10 -28.43
CA GLN A 130 -0.46 14.35 -28.95
C GLN A 130 1.04 14.23 -29.22
N ILE A 131 1.78 13.52 -28.37
CA ILE A 131 3.22 13.24 -28.57
C ILE A 131 3.40 12.40 -29.85
N GLY A 132 2.57 11.38 -30.06
CA GLY A 132 2.61 10.58 -31.28
C GLY A 132 2.28 11.40 -32.52
N GLN A 133 1.27 12.26 -32.45
CA GLN A 133 0.85 13.12 -33.55
C GLN A 133 1.92 14.16 -33.90
N SER A 134 2.53 14.83 -32.91
CA SER A 134 3.55 15.85 -33.14
C SER A 134 4.79 15.29 -33.83
N LEU A 135 5.13 14.03 -33.56
CA LEU A 135 6.24 13.32 -34.19
C LEU A 135 5.89 12.70 -35.56
N GLY A 136 4.65 12.89 -36.04
CA GLY A 136 4.20 12.41 -37.35
C GLY A 136 3.87 10.92 -37.40
N TYR A 137 3.64 10.25 -36.27
CA TYR A 137 3.19 8.86 -36.29
C TYR A 137 1.75 8.75 -36.80
N PRO A 138 1.44 7.71 -37.60
CA PRO A 138 0.08 7.49 -38.05
C PRO A 138 -0.82 7.01 -36.90
N SER A 139 -2.14 7.30 -36.96
CA SER A 139 -3.09 7.03 -35.88
C SER A 139 -3.18 5.55 -35.49
N ASN A 140 -2.85 4.62 -36.39
CA ASN A 140 -2.73 3.20 -36.07
C ASN A 140 -1.59 2.92 -35.10
N THR A 141 -0.42 3.50 -35.34
CA THR A 141 0.74 3.37 -34.46
C THR A 141 0.52 4.05 -33.11
N ILE A 142 -0.13 5.21 -33.09
CA ILE A 142 -0.49 5.90 -31.84
C ILE A 142 -1.39 5.02 -30.96
N ASN A 143 -2.41 4.38 -31.54
CA ASN A 143 -3.26 3.44 -30.80
C ASN A 143 -2.48 2.22 -30.27
N THR A 144 -1.44 1.80 -30.98
CA THR A 144 -0.52 0.75 -30.49
C THR A 144 0.26 1.23 -29.27
N PHE A 145 0.76 2.47 -29.23
CA PHE A 145 1.44 3.02 -28.05
C PHE A 145 0.52 3.04 -26.82
N VAL A 146 -0.73 3.50 -26.97
CA VAL A 146 -1.72 3.49 -25.90
C VAL A 146 -1.98 2.06 -25.41
N SER A 147 -2.09 1.10 -26.33
CA SER A 147 -2.27 -0.32 -25.99
C SER A 147 -1.05 -0.90 -25.26
N LEU A 148 0.17 -0.53 -25.67
CA LEU A 148 1.41 -0.94 -25.01
C LEU A 148 1.49 -0.38 -23.59
N ILE A 149 1.12 0.89 -23.37
CA ILE A 149 1.03 1.47 -22.02
C ILE A 149 0.13 0.61 -21.13
N SER A 150 -1.06 0.22 -21.60
CA SER A 150 -1.98 -0.60 -20.79
C SER A 150 -1.41 -1.99 -20.47
N ILE A 151 -0.82 -2.67 -21.46
CA ILE A 151 -0.22 -4.00 -21.26
C ILE A 151 0.93 -3.93 -20.24
N TRP A 152 1.83 -2.97 -20.43
CA TRP A 152 2.98 -2.81 -19.54
C TRP A 152 2.59 -2.25 -18.18
N ASN A 153 1.49 -1.51 -18.07
CA ASN A 153 0.93 -1.13 -16.76
C ASN A 153 0.51 -2.34 -15.95
N TYR A 154 -0.22 -3.27 -16.57
CA TYR A 154 -0.57 -4.53 -15.94
C TYR A 154 0.68 -5.32 -15.55
N ALA A 155 1.63 -5.48 -16.48
CA ALA A 155 2.89 -6.18 -16.21
C ALA A 155 3.68 -5.55 -15.06
N GLY A 156 3.74 -4.21 -15.00
CA GLY A 156 4.40 -3.47 -13.92
C GLY A 156 3.77 -3.73 -12.56
N ARG A 157 2.43 -3.73 -12.48
CA ARG A 157 1.69 -4.02 -11.24
C ARG A 157 1.97 -5.43 -10.73
N VAL A 158 1.90 -6.42 -11.63
CA VAL A 158 2.18 -7.82 -11.31
C VAL A 158 3.64 -7.98 -10.88
N ALA A 159 4.58 -7.46 -11.67
CA ALA A 159 6.01 -7.58 -11.41
C ALA A 159 6.39 -6.94 -10.07
N SER A 160 5.99 -5.69 -9.80
CA SER A 160 6.38 -5.03 -8.55
C SER A 160 5.67 -5.62 -7.33
N GLY A 161 4.43 -6.07 -7.47
CA GLY A 161 3.70 -6.77 -6.40
C GLY A 161 4.43 -8.03 -5.95
N PHE A 162 4.73 -8.95 -6.86
CA PHE A 162 5.44 -10.19 -6.50
C PHE A 162 6.91 -9.98 -6.18
N ALA A 163 7.63 -9.18 -6.99
CA ALA A 163 9.05 -8.95 -6.78
C ALA A 163 9.32 -8.26 -5.45
N SER A 164 8.44 -7.36 -4.98
CA SER A 164 8.66 -6.67 -3.71
C SER A 164 8.54 -7.61 -2.51
N GLU A 165 7.63 -8.59 -2.52
CA GLU A 165 7.59 -9.64 -1.49
C GLU A 165 8.83 -10.54 -1.52
N VAL A 166 9.23 -11.00 -2.71
CA VAL A 166 10.40 -11.88 -2.86
C VAL A 166 11.68 -11.17 -2.43
N LEU A 167 11.87 -9.92 -2.86
CA LEU A 167 13.05 -9.13 -2.53
C LEU A 167 13.10 -8.75 -1.05
N LEU A 168 11.94 -8.45 -0.45
CA LEU A 168 11.86 -8.17 0.98
C LEU A 168 12.15 -9.42 1.83
N SER A 169 11.45 -10.52 1.56
CA SER A 169 11.55 -11.75 2.35
C SER A 169 12.93 -12.41 2.24
N ARG A 170 13.50 -12.50 1.02
CA ARG A 170 14.76 -13.21 0.75
C ARG A 170 16.00 -12.36 0.92
N TYR A 171 15.93 -11.06 0.58
CA TYR A 171 17.10 -10.19 0.53
C TYR A 171 17.02 -8.97 1.47
N ARG A 172 15.93 -8.82 2.24
CA ARG A 172 15.67 -7.62 3.09
C ARG A 172 15.81 -6.32 2.30
N PHE A 173 15.44 -6.38 1.03
CA PHE A 173 15.57 -5.25 0.12
C PHE A 173 14.48 -4.21 0.44
N PRO A 174 14.85 -2.95 0.74
CA PRO A 174 13.87 -1.94 1.11
C PRO A 174 12.96 -1.59 -0.07
N ARG A 175 11.63 -1.65 0.10
CA ARG A 175 10.67 -1.28 -0.96
C ARG A 175 10.83 0.16 -1.46
N PRO A 176 11.17 1.17 -0.61
CA PRO A 176 11.48 2.51 -1.11
C PRO A 176 12.62 2.54 -2.14
N LEU A 177 13.56 1.59 -2.08
CA LEU A 177 14.65 1.51 -3.07
C LEU A 177 14.14 0.95 -4.40
N MET A 178 13.16 0.05 -4.39
CA MET A 178 12.47 -0.37 -5.61
C MET A 178 11.75 0.80 -6.26
N VAL A 179 11.12 1.68 -5.45
CA VAL A 179 10.52 2.93 -5.94
C VAL A 179 11.58 3.80 -6.62
N THR A 180 12.76 3.97 -6.00
CA THR A 180 13.88 4.69 -6.61
C THR A 180 14.28 4.11 -7.96
N MET A 181 14.37 2.79 -8.08
CA MET A 181 14.71 2.12 -9.34
C MET A 181 13.65 2.32 -10.42
N VAL A 182 12.37 2.30 -10.04
CA VAL A 182 11.24 2.60 -10.96
C VAL A 182 11.29 4.05 -11.44
N LEU A 183 11.59 5.01 -10.57
CA LEU A 183 11.75 6.42 -10.92
C LEU A 183 12.98 6.66 -11.84
N LEU A 184 14.08 5.95 -11.60
CA LEU A 184 15.25 5.99 -12.49
C LEU A 184 14.91 5.43 -13.87
N LEU A 185 14.18 4.32 -13.92
CA LEU A 185 13.73 3.72 -15.17
C LEU A 185 12.75 4.63 -15.93
N SER A 186 11.86 5.34 -15.22
CA SER A 186 10.94 6.27 -15.88
C SER A 186 11.65 7.47 -16.50
N CYS A 187 12.77 7.93 -15.91
CA CYS A 187 13.62 8.96 -16.53
C CYS A 187 14.10 8.55 -17.93
N VAL A 188 14.44 7.28 -18.14
CA VAL A 188 14.82 6.78 -19.48
C VAL A 188 13.64 6.92 -20.44
N GLY A 189 12.43 6.55 -20.02
CA GLY A 189 11.21 6.74 -20.81
C GLY A 189 10.95 8.22 -21.16
N HIS A 190 11.09 9.11 -20.19
CA HIS A 190 10.91 10.55 -20.41
C HIS A 190 11.95 11.14 -21.36
N LEU A 191 13.22 10.72 -21.26
CA LEU A 191 14.29 11.16 -22.16
C LEU A 191 14.08 10.65 -23.60
N LEU A 192 13.60 9.42 -23.76
CA LEU A 192 13.26 8.87 -25.09
C LEU A 192 12.16 9.69 -25.78
N ILE A 193 11.20 10.22 -25.00
CA ILE A 193 10.17 11.13 -25.50
C ILE A 193 10.79 12.50 -25.82
N ALA A 194 11.62 13.05 -24.92
CA ALA A 194 12.23 14.36 -25.09
C ALA A 194 13.07 14.44 -26.38
N PHE A 195 13.88 13.42 -26.66
CA PHE A 195 14.76 13.40 -27.84
C PHE A 195 14.05 12.98 -29.13
N GLY A 196 12.90 12.31 -29.04
CA GLY A 196 12.06 11.99 -30.21
C GLY A 196 12.76 11.20 -31.32
N VAL A 197 13.77 10.38 -31.00
CA VAL A 197 14.47 9.57 -32.02
C VAL A 197 13.53 8.56 -32.69
N PRO A 198 13.77 8.16 -33.95
CA PRO A 198 12.87 7.26 -34.65
C PRO A 198 12.59 5.98 -33.85
N GLN A 199 11.33 5.57 -33.78
CA GLN A 199 10.85 4.37 -33.06
C GLN A 199 11.02 4.41 -31.52
N SER A 200 11.56 5.48 -30.93
CA SER A 200 11.75 5.55 -29.47
C SER A 200 10.45 5.46 -28.69
N LEU A 201 9.33 5.90 -29.28
CA LEU A 201 8.01 5.89 -28.65
C LEU A 201 7.49 4.48 -28.35
N TYR A 202 7.92 3.45 -29.08
CA TYR A 202 7.60 2.07 -28.72
C TYR A 202 8.20 1.73 -27.36
N VAL A 203 9.50 1.97 -27.18
CA VAL A 203 10.19 1.71 -25.91
C VAL A 203 9.68 2.65 -24.82
N ALA A 204 9.48 3.93 -25.12
CA ALA A 204 8.99 4.90 -24.16
C ALA A 204 7.58 4.56 -23.65
N SER A 205 6.66 4.11 -24.50
CA SER A 205 5.32 3.68 -24.10
C SER A 205 5.36 2.43 -23.21
N MET A 206 6.22 1.46 -23.50
CA MET A 206 6.43 0.27 -22.67
C MET A 206 6.99 0.66 -21.29
N LEU A 207 8.04 1.48 -21.25
CA LEU A 207 8.65 1.96 -20.00
C LEU A 207 7.68 2.79 -19.17
N THR A 208 6.95 3.71 -19.80
CA THR A 208 5.95 4.57 -19.13
C THR A 208 4.86 3.72 -18.49
N GLY A 209 4.30 2.77 -19.25
CA GLY A 209 3.30 1.83 -18.73
C GLY A 209 3.82 1.03 -17.54
N PHE A 210 4.98 0.39 -17.70
CA PHE A 210 5.61 -0.42 -16.65
C PHE A 210 5.89 0.40 -15.38
N CYS A 211 6.49 1.58 -15.51
CA CYS A 211 6.83 2.40 -14.34
C CYS A 211 5.59 2.90 -13.61
N PHE A 212 4.57 3.37 -14.34
CA PHE A 212 3.30 3.78 -13.72
C PHE A 212 2.61 2.61 -13.02
N GLY A 213 2.66 1.41 -13.62
CA GLY A 213 2.09 0.20 -13.03
C GLY A 213 2.85 -0.27 -11.79
N ALA A 214 4.18 -0.26 -11.84
CA ALA A 214 5.04 -0.74 -10.78
C ALA A 214 5.01 0.16 -9.53
N LEU A 215 4.80 1.47 -9.72
CA LEU A 215 4.84 2.47 -8.65
C LEU A 215 3.76 2.23 -7.59
N TRP A 216 2.51 1.94 -7.99
CA TRP A 216 1.38 1.88 -7.07
C TRP A 216 1.43 0.75 -6.04
N PRO A 217 1.68 -0.53 -6.42
CA PRO A 217 1.83 -1.60 -5.44
C PRO A 217 2.94 -1.31 -4.42
N LEU A 218 4.04 -0.69 -4.85
CA LEU A 218 5.13 -0.32 -3.96
C LEU A 218 4.70 0.77 -2.96
N VAL A 219 4.03 1.82 -3.43
CA VAL A 219 3.52 2.89 -2.55
C VAL A 219 2.53 2.32 -1.53
N TYR A 220 1.61 1.45 -1.95
CA TYR A 220 0.64 0.81 -1.06
C TYR A 220 1.30 -0.05 0.00
N ALA A 221 2.27 -0.88 -0.38
CA ALA A 221 3.02 -1.71 0.56
C ALA A 221 3.84 -0.86 1.54
N ILE A 222 4.49 0.22 1.08
CA ILE A 222 5.25 1.11 1.97
C ILE A 222 4.33 1.78 3.00
N ILE A 223 3.13 2.20 2.60
CA ILE A 223 2.17 2.84 3.52
C ILE A 223 1.72 1.87 4.60
N SER A 224 1.33 0.64 4.24
CA SER A 224 0.90 -0.36 5.23
C SER A 224 2.04 -0.80 6.15
N GLU A 225 3.28 -0.91 5.63
CA GLU A 225 4.45 -1.33 6.40
C GLU A 225 4.94 -0.27 7.37
N ILE A 226 4.91 1.02 7.00
CA ILE A 226 5.46 2.09 7.85
C ILE A 226 4.44 2.59 8.86
N PHE A 227 3.18 2.73 8.47
CA PHE A 227 2.14 3.41 9.26
C PHE A 227 1.11 2.47 9.90
N GLY A 228 1.20 1.17 9.62
CA GLY A 228 0.29 0.16 10.14
C GLY A 228 -1.01 0.03 9.34
N LEU A 229 -1.87 -0.86 9.81
CA LEU A 229 -3.09 -1.25 9.09
C LEU A 229 -4.36 -0.58 9.64
N LYS A 230 -4.33 -0.06 10.88
CA LYS A 230 -5.50 0.49 11.56
C LYS A 230 -6.24 1.59 10.78
N TYR A 231 -5.50 2.52 10.19
CA TYR A 231 -6.06 3.61 9.36
C TYR A 231 -5.55 3.56 7.91
N TYR A 232 -5.13 2.37 7.45
CA TYR A 232 -4.53 2.18 6.14
C TYR A 232 -5.38 2.79 5.01
N SER A 233 -6.70 2.59 5.07
CA SER A 233 -7.63 3.10 4.07
C SER A 233 -7.52 4.62 3.87
N THR A 234 -7.43 5.38 4.95
CA THR A 234 -7.28 6.84 4.88
C THR A 234 -5.89 7.24 4.41
N LEU A 235 -4.86 6.56 4.90
CA LEU A 235 -3.47 6.89 4.60
C LEU A 235 -3.11 6.60 3.14
N TYR A 236 -3.57 5.48 2.58
CA TYR A 236 -3.33 5.20 1.16
C TYR A 236 -4.09 6.19 0.27
N ASN A 237 -5.32 6.58 0.63
CA ASN A 237 -6.09 7.58 -0.14
C ASN A 237 -5.42 8.96 -0.11
N PHE A 238 -4.82 9.34 1.02
CA PHE A 238 -3.97 10.52 1.07
C PHE A 238 -2.75 10.35 0.14
N GLY A 239 -2.06 9.22 0.22
CA GLY A 239 -0.93 8.91 -0.66
C GLY A 239 -1.29 8.98 -2.15
N THR A 240 -2.46 8.49 -2.55
CA THR A 240 -2.92 8.53 -3.96
C THR A 240 -3.31 9.93 -4.43
N ALA A 241 -3.69 10.84 -3.53
CA ALA A 241 -3.94 12.24 -3.85
C ALA A 241 -2.70 12.98 -4.39
N ALA A 242 -1.50 12.43 -4.20
CA ALA A 242 -0.28 12.89 -4.88
C ALA A 242 -0.42 12.87 -6.42
N SER A 243 -1.15 11.91 -6.98
CA SER A 243 -1.29 11.75 -8.44
C SER A 243 -2.00 12.92 -9.11
N PRO A 244 -3.21 13.35 -8.70
CA PRO A 244 -3.86 14.52 -9.31
C PRO A 244 -3.06 15.81 -9.10
N ILE A 245 -2.36 15.97 -7.98
CA ILE A 245 -1.48 17.13 -7.75
C ILE A 245 -0.31 17.11 -8.74
N GLY A 246 0.36 15.97 -8.89
CA GLY A 246 1.44 15.80 -9.86
C GLY A 246 0.99 15.98 -11.30
N ALA A 247 -0.20 15.48 -11.66
CA ALA A 247 -0.80 15.69 -12.97
C ALA A 247 -1.07 17.18 -13.21
N TYR A 248 -1.66 17.89 -12.26
CA TYR A 248 -1.89 19.32 -12.44
C TYR A 248 -0.58 20.10 -12.63
N LEU A 249 0.43 19.85 -11.80
CA LEU A 249 1.72 20.54 -11.87
C LEU A 249 2.51 20.22 -13.16
N LEU A 250 2.63 18.94 -13.51
CA LEU A 250 3.50 18.50 -14.62
C LEU A 250 2.77 18.40 -15.95
N ASN A 251 1.50 17.98 -15.96
CA ASN A 251 0.71 17.87 -17.17
C ASN A 251 0.17 19.24 -17.58
N VAL A 252 -0.64 19.88 -16.73
CA VAL A 252 -1.33 21.13 -17.12
C VAL A 252 -0.36 22.31 -17.15
N LEU A 253 0.35 22.58 -16.05
CA LEU A 253 1.16 23.78 -15.92
C LEU A 253 2.49 23.73 -16.69
N VAL A 254 3.10 22.55 -16.82
CA VAL A 254 4.37 22.40 -17.55
C VAL A 254 4.12 21.93 -18.99
N ALA A 255 3.61 20.71 -19.19
CA ALA A 255 3.53 20.13 -20.52
C ALA A 255 2.54 20.87 -21.44
N GLY A 256 1.32 21.12 -20.97
CA GLY A 256 0.27 21.81 -21.73
C GLY A 256 0.68 23.24 -22.09
N HIS A 257 1.11 24.03 -21.11
CA HIS A 257 1.55 25.41 -21.36
C HIS A 257 2.73 25.49 -22.35
N LEU A 258 3.76 24.65 -22.20
CA LEU A 258 4.91 24.67 -23.11
C LEU A 258 4.55 24.19 -24.52
N TYR A 259 3.66 23.20 -24.62
CA TYR A 259 3.12 22.75 -25.89
C TYR A 259 2.38 23.89 -26.59
N ASP A 260 1.47 24.59 -25.90
CA ASP A 260 0.70 25.71 -26.45
C ASP A 260 1.59 26.87 -26.88
N VAL A 261 2.64 27.18 -26.12
CA VAL A 261 3.65 28.19 -26.50
C VAL A 261 4.35 27.81 -27.79
N GLN A 262 4.72 26.53 -27.95
CA GLN A 262 5.39 26.06 -29.16
C GLN A 262 4.43 26.01 -30.36
N ALA A 263 3.18 25.57 -30.14
CA ALA A 263 2.12 25.60 -31.14
C ALA A 263 1.86 27.04 -31.63
N ALA A 264 1.72 28.00 -30.72
CA ALA A 264 1.51 29.40 -31.07
C ALA A 264 2.66 29.98 -31.92
N LYS A 265 3.91 29.59 -31.64
CA LYS A 265 5.06 30.00 -32.46
C LYS A 265 5.01 29.46 -33.89
N GLN A 266 4.51 28.23 -34.08
CA GLN A 266 4.36 27.63 -35.40
C GLN A 266 3.22 28.26 -36.20
N HIS A 267 2.18 28.74 -35.50
CA HIS A 267 0.96 29.29 -36.09
C HIS A 267 0.88 30.83 -36.05
N GLY A 268 2.02 31.53 -36.18
CA GLY A 268 2.03 32.99 -36.35
C GLY A 268 1.72 33.82 -35.10
N GLY A 269 1.84 33.25 -33.90
CA GLY A 269 1.73 33.96 -32.62
C GLY A 269 0.33 33.98 -32.00
N THR A 270 -0.69 33.46 -32.68
CA THR A 270 -2.06 33.36 -32.13
C THR A 270 -2.66 31.98 -32.38
N LEU A 271 -3.24 31.35 -31.35
CA LEU A 271 -4.02 30.11 -31.47
C LEU A 271 -5.46 30.36 -32.00
N ALA A 272 -5.68 31.46 -32.72
CA ALA A 272 -6.98 31.90 -33.21
C ALA A 272 -7.18 31.48 -34.68
N GLY A 273 -7.87 30.35 -34.89
CA GLY A 273 -8.24 29.82 -36.22
C GLY A 273 -7.17 28.90 -36.84
N GLY A 274 -7.58 27.70 -37.28
CA GLY A 274 -6.69 26.68 -37.89
C GLY A 274 -6.41 25.46 -36.99
N ASP A 275 -5.70 24.48 -37.55
CA ASP A 275 -5.30 23.26 -36.84
C ASP A 275 -4.23 23.60 -35.79
N LYS A 276 -4.55 23.43 -34.50
CA LYS A 276 -3.72 23.88 -33.35
C LYS A 276 -2.63 22.87 -32.98
N THR A 277 -2.41 21.87 -33.82
CA THR A 277 -1.41 20.85 -33.56
C THR A 277 0.00 21.42 -33.68
N CYS A 278 0.84 21.14 -32.69
CA CYS A 278 2.26 21.40 -32.75
C CYS A 278 2.96 20.22 -33.43
N ILE A 279 3.84 20.50 -34.39
CA ILE A 279 4.59 19.49 -35.14
C ILE A 279 6.09 19.57 -34.84
N GLY A 280 6.71 18.40 -34.65
CA GLY A 280 8.12 18.25 -34.38
C GLY A 280 8.45 17.89 -32.93
N VAL A 281 9.70 17.50 -32.72
CA VAL A 281 10.23 17.07 -31.40
C VAL A 281 10.15 18.21 -30.38
N ASP A 282 10.31 19.46 -30.83
CA ASP A 282 10.32 20.65 -29.98
C ASP A 282 9.03 20.86 -29.17
N CYS A 283 7.90 20.30 -29.61
CA CYS A 283 6.60 20.43 -28.97
C CYS A 283 6.57 19.86 -27.54
N PHE A 284 7.31 18.77 -27.31
CA PHE A 284 7.38 18.11 -26.01
C PHE A 284 8.80 18.02 -25.45
N ASN A 285 9.84 18.35 -26.24
CA ASN A 285 11.23 18.28 -25.83
C ASN A 285 11.47 18.99 -24.47
N LYS A 286 11.17 20.29 -24.39
CA LYS A 286 11.41 21.09 -23.18
C LYS A 286 10.61 20.59 -21.99
N SER A 287 9.34 20.27 -22.21
CA SER A 287 8.45 19.72 -21.18
C SER A 287 9.03 18.44 -20.58
N PHE A 288 9.47 17.51 -21.43
CA PHE A 288 9.99 16.22 -20.95
C PHE A 288 11.40 16.30 -20.36
N ILE A 289 12.21 17.30 -20.72
CA ILE A 289 13.46 17.61 -19.99
C ILE A 289 13.14 18.10 -18.57
N ILE A 290 12.17 19.01 -18.42
CA ILE A 290 11.75 19.50 -17.09
C ILE A 290 11.12 18.37 -16.26
N ILE A 291 10.26 17.55 -16.86
CA ILE A 291 9.64 16.40 -16.21
C ILE A 291 10.69 15.37 -15.78
N THR A 292 11.72 15.13 -16.59
CA THR A 292 12.87 14.28 -16.21
C THR A 292 13.59 14.87 -15.00
N GLY A 293 13.85 16.17 -14.99
CA GLY A 293 14.43 16.87 -13.83
C GLY A 293 13.58 16.74 -12.57
N ALA A 294 12.26 16.94 -12.68
CA ALA A 294 11.32 16.75 -11.58
C ALA A 294 11.29 15.29 -11.07
N THR A 295 11.39 14.32 -11.98
CA THR A 295 11.49 12.90 -11.62
C THR A 295 12.81 12.60 -10.90
N MET A 296 13.92 13.27 -11.28
CA MET A 296 15.19 13.18 -10.57
C MET A 296 15.12 13.75 -9.15
N VAL A 297 14.41 14.85 -8.94
CA VAL A 297 14.12 15.33 -7.58
C VAL A 297 13.37 14.25 -6.80
N GLY A 298 12.38 13.59 -7.43
CA GLY A 298 11.69 12.43 -6.85
C GLY A 298 12.64 11.27 -6.47
N VAL A 299 13.65 10.98 -7.30
CA VAL A 299 14.69 10.00 -7.00
C VAL A 299 15.50 10.40 -5.77
N LEU A 300 15.94 11.64 -5.67
CA LEU A 300 16.68 12.13 -4.51
C LEU A 300 15.83 12.05 -3.23
N VAL A 301 14.57 12.47 -3.29
CA VAL A 301 13.61 12.38 -2.18
C VAL A 301 13.38 10.91 -1.78
N SER A 302 13.24 10.02 -2.76
CA SER A 302 13.11 8.57 -2.53
C SER A 302 14.36 7.97 -1.88
N LEU A 303 15.56 8.39 -2.27
CA LEU A 303 16.81 7.97 -1.63
C LEU A 303 16.92 8.43 -0.17
N VAL A 304 16.43 9.63 0.15
CA VAL A 304 16.33 10.09 1.55
C VAL A 304 15.37 9.20 2.34
N LEU A 305 14.24 8.80 1.75
CA LEU A 305 13.31 7.86 2.36
C LEU A 305 13.95 6.48 2.56
N VAL A 306 14.72 5.98 1.60
CA VAL A 306 15.50 4.73 1.72
C VAL A 306 16.46 4.82 2.91
N TRP A 307 17.22 5.90 3.00
CA TRP A 307 18.18 6.10 4.10
C TRP A 307 17.49 6.10 5.46
N ARG A 308 16.37 6.82 5.61
CA ARG A 308 15.60 6.90 6.85
C ARG A 308 14.95 5.57 7.26
N THR A 309 14.49 4.80 6.29
CA THR A 309 13.77 3.52 6.53
C THR A 309 14.71 2.31 6.54
N ARG A 310 16.00 2.49 6.21
CA ARG A 310 16.98 1.39 6.11
C ARG A 310 17.08 0.54 7.37
N SER A 311 17.05 1.16 8.56
CA SER A 311 17.14 0.41 9.82
C SER A 311 15.89 -0.45 10.06
N PHE A 312 14.72 0.03 9.63
CA PHE A 312 13.46 -0.69 9.74
C PHE A 312 13.45 -1.90 8.78
N TYR A 313 13.80 -1.69 7.51
CA TYR A 313 13.82 -2.76 6.51
C TYR A 313 14.91 -3.82 6.71
N LYS A 314 15.98 -3.51 7.46
CA LYS A 314 16.97 -4.50 7.88
C LYS A 314 16.47 -5.44 8.98
N GLY A 315 15.48 -5.01 9.77
CA GLY A 315 14.87 -5.83 10.81
C GLY A 315 14.04 -6.98 10.24
N ASP A 316 13.54 -7.85 11.12
CA ASP A 316 12.56 -8.86 10.72
C ASP A 316 11.14 -8.26 10.78
N ILE A 317 10.70 -7.67 9.66
CA ILE A 317 9.36 -7.07 9.54
C ILE A 317 8.26 -8.12 9.79
N TYR A 318 8.51 -9.38 9.41
CA TYR A 318 7.53 -10.46 9.54
C TYR A 318 7.50 -11.08 10.94
N ALA A 319 8.56 -10.92 11.76
CA ALA A 319 8.53 -11.33 13.16
C ALA A 319 7.34 -10.72 13.90
N ARG A 320 6.94 -9.49 13.59
CA ARG A 320 5.78 -8.85 14.24
C ARG A 320 4.45 -9.49 13.86
N PHE A 321 4.24 -9.84 12.59
CA PHE A 321 2.99 -10.49 12.20
C PHE A 321 2.85 -11.86 12.85
N ARG A 322 3.97 -12.58 13.01
CA ARG A 322 4.03 -13.82 13.78
C ARG A 322 3.77 -13.56 15.27
N ASN A 323 4.52 -12.66 15.91
CA ASN A 323 4.35 -12.35 17.33
C ASN A 323 2.95 -11.81 17.68
N ASN A 324 2.29 -11.06 16.79
CA ASN A 324 0.91 -10.59 16.99
C ASN A 324 -0.11 -11.71 16.78
N ALA A 325 0.14 -12.65 15.87
CA ALA A 325 -0.69 -13.84 15.72
C ALA A 325 -0.56 -14.71 16.98
N ASP A 326 0.68 -14.96 17.42
CA ASP A 326 0.99 -15.72 18.63
C ASP A 326 0.41 -15.03 19.88
N ALA A 327 0.52 -13.70 20.01
CA ALA A 327 -0.06 -12.97 21.16
C ALA A 327 -1.60 -12.91 21.14
N ASN A 328 -2.22 -12.89 19.96
CA ASN A 328 -3.67 -13.00 19.85
C ASN A 328 -4.13 -14.42 20.20
N GLU A 329 -3.37 -15.44 19.80
CA GLU A 329 -3.58 -16.84 20.19
C GLU A 329 -3.41 -17.02 21.70
N ASP A 330 -2.34 -16.48 22.30
CA ASP A 330 -2.11 -16.49 23.75
C ASP A 330 -3.21 -15.73 24.51
N ARG A 331 -3.73 -14.61 23.99
CA ARG A 331 -4.87 -13.92 24.60
C ARG A 331 -6.14 -14.76 24.53
N LEU A 332 -6.39 -15.44 23.43
CA LEU A 332 -7.51 -16.38 23.30
C LEU A 332 -7.35 -17.54 24.30
N ILE A 333 -6.15 -18.09 24.44
CA ILE A 333 -5.83 -19.18 25.38
C ILE A 333 -5.93 -18.71 26.85
N HIS A 334 -5.38 -17.55 27.20
CA HIS A 334 -5.45 -17.04 28.58
C HIS A 334 -6.87 -16.62 28.98
N THR A 335 -7.66 -16.10 28.04
CA THR A 335 -9.08 -15.85 28.30
C THR A 335 -9.82 -17.17 28.52
N SER A 336 -9.45 -18.25 27.81
CA SER A 336 -9.99 -19.60 28.02
C SER A 336 -9.49 -20.26 29.32
N SER A 337 -8.28 -19.95 29.78
CA SER A 337 -7.67 -20.60 30.95
C SER A 337 -8.05 -19.94 32.27
N ASN A 338 -8.38 -18.63 32.30
CA ASN A 338 -8.91 -17.97 33.49
C ASN A 338 -10.35 -18.38 33.84
N ASP A 339 -11.06 -19.05 32.91
CA ASP A 339 -12.36 -19.67 33.16
C ASP A 339 -12.25 -21.10 33.73
N SER A 340 -11.03 -21.64 33.91
CA SER A 340 -10.82 -22.88 34.66
C SER A 340 -10.81 -22.60 36.16
N VAL A 341 -12.02 -22.47 36.72
CA VAL A 341 -12.28 -22.46 38.16
C VAL A 341 -11.60 -23.68 38.81
N ILE A 342 -10.82 -23.38 39.84
CA ILE A 342 -10.23 -24.32 40.79
C ILE A 342 -11.33 -25.25 41.29
N ILE A 343 -11.30 -26.53 40.88
CA ILE A 343 -12.13 -27.56 41.50
C ILE A 343 -11.51 -27.90 42.87
N PRO A 344 -12.18 -27.63 44.00
CA PRO A 344 -11.76 -28.18 45.27
C PRO A 344 -11.99 -29.70 45.22
N LYS A 345 -10.93 -30.45 45.55
CA LYS A 345 -10.93 -31.91 45.59
C LYS A 345 -11.93 -32.38 46.66
N ALA A 346 -13.11 -32.82 46.24
CA ALA A 346 -14.12 -33.41 47.12
C ALA A 346 -13.77 -34.87 47.42
N GLU A 347 -13.99 -35.25 48.67
CA GLU A 347 -13.75 -36.56 49.27
C GLU A 347 -14.52 -37.67 48.56
N GLU A 348 -13.83 -38.77 48.22
CA GLU A 348 -14.46 -40.03 47.83
C GLU A 348 -14.78 -40.84 49.09
N GLU A 349 -16.07 -40.99 49.37
CA GLU A 349 -16.61 -41.98 50.31
C GLU A 349 -16.92 -43.24 49.50
N SER A 350 -16.13 -44.31 49.68
CA SER A 350 -16.50 -45.67 49.22
C SER A 350 -16.57 -46.62 50.40
N THR A 351 -17.76 -47.17 50.60
CA THR A 351 -18.08 -48.30 51.47
C THR A 351 -17.47 -49.60 50.92
N GLY A 352 -17.01 -50.48 51.82
CA GLY A 352 -16.86 -51.91 51.51
C GLY A 352 -15.59 -52.59 52.04
N ASP A 353 -15.77 -53.29 53.16
CA ASP A 353 -15.17 -54.57 53.58
C ASP A 353 -13.66 -54.78 53.76
N ASP A 354 -13.40 -55.25 54.99
CA ASP A 354 -12.50 -56.30 55.47
C ASP A 354 -10.97 -56.20 55.34
N ASP A 355 -10.41 -56.44 56.53
CA ASP A 355 -9.23 -57.24 56.83
C ASP A 355 -7.83 -56.61 56.89
N THR A 356 -7.29 -56.72 58.12
CA THR A 356 -5.92 -57.00 58.54
C THR A 356 -4.74 -56.03 58.28
N CYS A 357 -4.24 -55.50 59.41
CA CYS A 357 -2.87 -55.66 59.93
C CYS A 357 -1.64 -55.06 59.22
N GLN A 358 -0.92 -54.28 60.04
CA GLN A 358 0.55 -54.19 60.22
C GLN A 358 1.40 -53.13 59.50
N GLN A 359 1.93 -52.25 60.36
CA GLN A 359 3.35 -51.92 60.58
C GLN A 359 4.18 -51.25 59.46
N GLY A 360 4.67 -50.06 59.81
CA GLY A 360 6.13 -49.85 59.90
C GLY A 360 6.79 -48.93 58.86
N PRO A 361 7.97 -48.35 59.18
CA PRO A 361 8.18 -46.91 58.99
C PRO A 361 9.48 -46.49 58.27
N LYS A 362 9.60 -45.17 58.02
CA LYS A 362 10.82 -44.33 58.03
C LYS A 362 11.95 -44.58 57.01
N ARG A 363 12.37 -43.50 56.32
CA ARG A 363 13.71 -42.82 56.32
C ARG A 363 13.79 -41.91 55.08
N ARG A 364 14.12 -40.61 55.10
CA ARG A 364 15.22 -39.77 55.66
C ARG A 364 16.52 -39.78 54.82
N GLY A 365 16.93 -38.59 54.36
CA GLY A 365 18.27 -38.21 53.88
C GLY A 365 18.39 -38.19 52.34
N GLY A 366 19.08 -37.28 51.67
CA GLY A 366 19.98 -36.16 52.00
C GLY A 366 20.53 -35.62 50.64
N ALA A 367 20.54 -34.31 50.42
CA ALA A 367 21.72 -33.44 50.30
C ALA A 367 22.86 -33.88 49.34
N HIS A 368 23.11 -33.04 48.31
CA HIS A 368 24.40 -32.54 47.73
C HIS A 368 24.20 -32.24 46.21
N VAL A 369 24.35 -31.01 45.69
CA VAL A 369 25.48 -30.06 45.55
C VAL A 369 26.28 -30.22 44.23
N HIS A 370 26.21 -29.14 43.43
CA HIS A 370 27.16 -28.50 42.50
C HIS A 370 27.69 -29.12 41.19
N ALA A 371 27.79 -28.18 40.23
CA ALA A 371 28.65 -28.05 39.04
C ALA A 371 28.26 -28.91 37.82
N ALA A 372 28.23 -28.39 36.60
CA ALA A 372 28.93 -27.25 36.00
C ALA A 372 28.00 -26.42 35.09
#